data_AF-A0A1F9VB70-F1
#
_entry.id   AF-A0A1F9VB70-F1
#
_cell.length_a   1.000
_cell.length_b   1.000
_cell.length_c   1.000
_cell.angle_alpha   90.00
_cell.angle_beta   90.00
_cell.angle_gamma   90.00
#
_symmetry.space_group_name_H-M   'P 1'
#
loop_
_entity.id
_entity.type
_entity.pdbx_description
1 polymer ?
#
loop_
_entity_poly.entity_id
_entity_poly.type
_entity_poly.pdbx_seq_one_letter_code
_entity_poly.pdbx_strand_id
1 'polypeptide(L)' 'MIFLIEYNRLQGKIVKIERFDNLSRSRAEKIRLDIELDLSHKLINHEVVLLDAVSEKAVRRTHRRYFENVSQIAAL' A
#
# COMPACT_ATOMS: atom_id res chain seq x y z
N MET A 1 12.55 -3.03 -4.89
CA MET A 1 11.52 -3.88 -4.27
C MET A 1 10.17 -3.26 -4.61
N ILE A 2 9.12 -4.07 -4.66
CA ILE A 2 7.75 -3.60 -4.83
C ILE A 2 7.01 -3.82 -3.52
N PHE A 3 6.28 -2.81 -3.08
CA PHE A 3 5.45 -2.86 -1.87
C PHE A 3 3.99 -2.79 -2.27
N LEU A 4 3.23 -3.84 -1.95
CA LEU A 4 1.77 -3.81 -2.05
C LEU A 4 1.22 -3.30 -0.72
N ILE A 5 0.41 -2.24 -0.77
CA ILE A 5 -0.25 -1.67 0.40
C ILE A 5 -1.75 -1.69 0.16
N GLU A 6 -2.48 -2.31 1.09
CA GLU A 6 -3.92 -2.11 1.25
C GLU A 6 -4.14 -1.11 2.39
N TYR A 7 -4.89 -0.06 2.11
CA TYR A 7 -5.08 1.08 3.00
C TYR A 7 -6.55 1.38 3.20
N ASN A 8 -7.01 1.34 4.45
CA ASN A 8 -8.34 1.80 4.82
C ASN A 8 -8.33 3.33 4.86
N ARG A 9 -8.92 3.95 3.84
CA ARG A 9 -8.97 5.41 3.69
C ARG A 9 -9.79 6.10 4.77
N LEU A 10 -10.85 5.45 5.26
CA LEU A 10 -11.74 6.02 6.29
C LEU A 10 -11.07 6.07 7.65
N GLN A 11 -10.30 5.04 8.00
CA GLN A 11 -9.60 4.95 9.27
C GLN A 11 -8.18 5.53 9.22
N GLY A 12 -7.66 5.78 8.02
CA GLY A 12 -6.30 6.25 7.82
C GLY A 12 -5.24 5.22 8.22
N LYS A 13 -5.48 3.92 7.96
CA LYS A 13 -4.62 2.83 8.46
C LYS A 13 -4.26 1.83 7.36
N ILE A 14 -3.03 1.32 7.42
CA ILE A 14 -2.61 0.16 6.63
C ILE A 14 -3.34 -1.07 7.17
N VAL A 15 -4.00 -1.78 6.26
CA VAL A 15 -4.63 -3.08 6.52
C VAL A 15 -3.62 -4.20 6.23
N LYS A 16 -2.90 -4.08 5.11
CA LYS A 16 -1.92 -5.06 4.67
C LYS A 16 -0.72 -4.37 4.03
N ILE A 17 0.48 -4.91 4.30
CA ILE A 17 1.68 -4.63 3.52
C ILE A 17 2.35 -5.93 3.10
N GLU A 18 2.65 -6.07 1.83
CA GLU A 18 3.35 -7.23 1.27
C GLU A 18 4.53 -6.76 0.41
N ARG A 19 5.60 -7.56 0.39
CA ARG A 19 6.87 -7.20 -0.27
C ARG A 19 7.17 -8.20 -1.36
N PHE A 20 7.61 -7.66 -2.49
CA PHE A 20 8.05 -8.44 -3.64
C PHE A 20 9.44 -7.97 -4.07
N ASP A 21 10.22 -8.90 -4.61
CA ASP A 21 11.37 -8.53 -5.42
C ASP A 21 10.92 -7.84 -6.72
N ASN A 22 11.86 -7.21 -7.42
CA ASN A 22 11.55 -6.49 -8.67
C ASN A 22 11.24 -7.43 -9.84
N LEU A 23 11.64 -8.70 -9.76
CA LEU A 23 11.38 -9.69 -10.79
C LEU A 23 9.94 -10.22 -10.72
N SER A 24 9.29 -10.05 -9.56
CA SER A 24 7.94 -10.51 -9.25
C SER A 24 6.85 -9.47 -9.57
N ARG A 25 7.12 -8.49 -10.46
CA ARG A 25 6.16 -7.41 -10.78
C ARG A 25 4.80 -7.93 -11.26
N SER A 26 4.78 -8.85 -12.23
CA SER A 26 3.52 -9.41 -12.73
C SER A 26 2.74 -10.16 -11.65
N ARG A 27 3.44 -10.80 -10.71
CA ARG A 27 2.80 -11.45 -9.55
C ARG A 27 2.20 -10.41 -8.60
N ALA A 28 2.91 -9.32 -8.33
CA ALA A 28 2.41 -8.23 -7.48
C ALA A 28 1.17 -7.56 -8.10
N GLU A 29 1.16 -7.34 -9.42
CA GLU A 29 0.02 -6.79 -10.16
C GLU A 29 -1.20 -7.73 -10.14
N LYS A 30 -0.98 -9.04 -10.30
CA LYS A 30 -2.05 -10.04 -10.18
C LYS A 30 -2.66 -10.02 -8.78
N ILE A 31 -1.82 -10.06 -7.73
CA ILE A 31 -2.30 -10.03 -6.34
C ILE A 31 -3.03 -8.73 -6.03
N ARG A 32 -2.57 -7.59 -6.55
CA ARG A 32 -3.28 -6.31 -6.42
C ARG A 32 -4.69 -6.42 -7.00
N LEU A 33 -4.81 -6.92 -8.23
CA LEU A 33 -6.10 -7.09 -8.89
C LEU A 33 -7.04 -8.03 -8.12
N ASP A 34 -6.52 -9.17 -7.64
CA ASP A 34 -7.31 -10.15 -6.87
C ASP A 34 -7.87 -9.51 -5.57
N ILE A 35 -7.08 -8.66 -4.89
CA ILE A 35 -7.53 -7.92 -3.71
C ILE A 35 -8.57 -6.85 -4.09
N GLU A 36 -8.34 -6.08 -5.15
CA GLU A 36 -9.28 -5.04 -5.62
C GLU A 36 -10.65 -5.64 -5.97
N LEU A 37 -10.69 -6.82 -6.61
CA LEU A 37 -11.92 -7.53 -6.93
C LEU A 37 -12.65 -8.02 -5.68
N ASP A 38 -11.93 -8.60 -4.71
CA ASP A 38 -12.52 -9.07 -3.44
C ASP A 38 -13.11 -7.90 -2.62
N LEU A 39 -12.40 -6.78 -2.54
CA LEU A 39 -12.87 -5.56 -1.87
C LEU A 39 -14.12 -4.98 -2.55
N SER A 40 -14.12 -4.96 -3.89
CA SER A 40 -15.26 -4.51 -4.69
C SER A 40 -16.51 -5.35 -4.42
N HIS A 41 -16.38 -6.69 -4.43
CA HIS A 41 -17.48 -7.60 -4.12
C HIS A 41 -18.04 -7.41 -2.70
N LYS A 42 -17.19 -7.01 -1.74
CA LYS A 42 -17.57 -6.78 -0.35
C LYS A 42 -18.05 -5.34 -0.07
N LEU A 43 -18.05 -4.46 -1.07
CA LEU A 43 -18.33 -3.03 -0.92
C LEU A 43 -17.41 -2.35 0.11
N ILE A 44 -16.16 -2.79 0.21
CA ILE A 44 -15.16 -2.24 1.12
C ILE A 44 -14.34 -1.18 0.38
N ASN A 45 -14.39 0.06 0.87
CA ASN A 45 -13.65 1.19 0.29
C ASN A 45 -12.22 1.27 0.83
N HIS A 46 -11.38 0.30 0.46
CA HIS A 46 -9.94 0.35 0.68
C HIS A 46 -9.21 0.73 -0.61
N GLU A 47 -8.08 1.40 -0.46
CA GLU A 47 -7.14 1.68 -1.54
C GLU A 47 -6.09 0.58 -1.60
N VAL A 48 -5.78 0.05 -2.79
CA VAL A 48 -4.71 -0.93 -3.00
C VAL A 48 -3.68 -0.35 -3.97
N VAL A 49 -2.42 -0.28 -3.57
CA VAL A 49 -1.35 0.32 -4.39
C VAL A 49 -0.09 -0.52 -4.43
N LEU A 50 0.66 -0.39 -5.52
CA LEU A 50 2.02 -0.92 -5.66
C LEU A 50 2.99 0.26 -5.70
N LEU A 51 4.02 0.21 -4.85
CA LEU A 51 5.04 1.25 -4.75
C LEU A 51 6.43 0.65 -4.99
N ASP A 52 7.19 1.23 -5.89
CA ASP A 52 8.60 0.88 -6.09
C ASP A 52 9.48 1.64 -5.10
N ALA A 53 10.34 0.92 -4.40
CA ALA A 53 11.37 1.52 -3.58
C ALA A 53 12.58 0.60 -3.41
N VAL A 54 13.74 1.20 -3.15
CA VAL A 54 15.00 0.47 -2.90
C VAL A 54 15.02 -0.25 -1.56
N SER A 55 14.15 0.13 -0.61
CA SER A 55 14.00 -0.50 0.70
C SER A 55 12.69 -0.08 1.37
N GLU A 56 12.32 -0.76 2.46
CA GLU A 56 11.16 -0.35 3.27
C GLU A 56 11.36 1.02 3.92
N LYS A 57 12.58 1.33 4.37
CA LYS A 57 12.89 2.66 4.92
C LYS A 57 12.67 3.75 3.86
N ALA A 58 13.02 3.48 2.61
CA ALA A 58 12.79 4.41 1.51
C ALA A 58 11.29 4.61 1.23
N VAL A 59 10.49 3.53 1.15
CA VAL A 59 9.05 3.67 0.87
C VAL A 59 8.32 4.41 1.99
N ARG A 60 8.70 4.16 3.26
CA ARG A 60 8.15 4.88 4.42
C ARG A 60 8.42 6.38 4.35
N ARG A 61 9.63 6.76 3.94
CA ARG A 61 10.04 8.16 3.83
C ARG A 61 9.39 8.89 2.64
N THR A 62 9.22 8.23 1.49
CA THR A 62 8.71 8.89 0.27
C THR A 62 7.18 8.81 0.15
N HIS A 63 6.52 7.86 0.81
CA HIS A 63 5.08 7.66 0.76
C HIS A 63 4.45 7.73 2.16
N ARG A 64 4.85 8.75 2.94
CA ARG A 64 4.49 8.93 4.36
C ARG A 64 3.00 8.88 4.62
N ARG A 65 2.15 9.28 3.66
CA ARG A 65 0.68 9.24 3.76
C ARG A 65 0.11 7.90 4.23
N TYR A 66 0.77 6.79 3.87
CA TYR A 66 0.32 5.46 4.26
C TYR A 66 0.81 5.07 5.65
N PHE A 67 1.92 5.65 6.12
CA PHE A 67 2.63 5.21 7.33
C PHE A 67 2.47 6.16 8.52
N GLU A 68 2.02 7.38 8.27
CA GLU A 68 1.94 8.45 9.26
C GLU A 68 0.55 9.08 9.26
N ASN A 69 0.11 9.52 10.43
CA ASN A 69 -1.14 10.25 10.57
C ASN A 69 -0.96 11.75 10.23
N VAL A 70 -2.08 12.46 10.06
CA VAL A 70 -2.10 13.88 9.68
C VAL A 70 -1.23 14.74 10.61
N SER A 71 -1.27 14.47 11.92
CA SER A 71 -0.47 15.20 12.92
C SER A 71 1.04 14.99 12.75
N GLN A 72 1.46 13.79 12.35
CA GLN A 72 2.87 13.47 12.07
C GLN A 72 3.36 14.08 10.75
N ILE A 73 2.47 14.19 9.76
CA ILE A 73 2.79 14.81 8.47
C ILE A 73 2.87 16.34 8.61
N ALA A 74 2.00 16.96 9.41
CA ALA A 74 1.93 18.41 9.60
C ALA A 74 3.02 19.00 10.51
N ALA A 75 3.78 18.16 11.22
CA ALA A 75 4.84 18.60 12.15
C ALA A 75 6.23 18.80 11.49
N LEU A 76 6.26 19.06 10.18
CA LEU A 76 7.47 19.27 9.36
C LEU A 76 7.56 20.71 8.89
#